data_AF-A0A375H8D6-F1
#
_entry.id   AF-A0A375H8D6-F1
#
_cell.length_a   1.000
_cell.length_b   1.000
_cell.length_c   1.000
_cell.angle_alpha   90.00
_cell.angle_beta   90.00
_cell.angle_gamma   90.00
#
_symmetry.space_group_name_H-M   'P 1'
#
loop_
_entity.id
_entity.type
_entity.pdbx_description
1 polymer ?
#
loop_
_entity_poly.entity_id
_entity_poly.type
_entity_poly.pdbx_seq_one_letter_code
_entity_poly.pdbx_strand_id
1 'polypeptide(L)'
;MHTRAGRPNRADGRISGGMGMLTQAKVPLRVVAAVVLAGGIFSAGWVANGWRLGGQLQQLQAAKAKEREGQAGALAAASEAARAEEQRRTAEQRGIANAAAKERDQALADARAAGAVAEQLRVRAAQLAAAARAAGHSAAAGGGAATGDPLDVLTDVLGRADARAGELAEYADRARVAGLACERSYDALNPAR
;
A
#
# COMPACT_ATOMS: atom_id res chain seq x y z
N MET A 1 49.64 9.03 29.34
CA MET A 1 48.67 8.92 30.44
C MET A 1 48.69 7.47 30.95
N HIS A 2 49.77 7.08 31.61
CA HIS A 2 49.86 6.91 33.07
C HIS A 2 48.92 5.82 33.63
N THR A 3 49.41 4.59 33.47
CA THR A 3 49.10 3.36 34.18
C THR A 3 49.12 3.61 35.69
N ARG A 4 47.96 3.50 36.37
CA ARG A 4 47.90 3.53 37.83
C ARG A 4 47.69 2.10 38.34
N ALA A 5 48.80 1.42 38.54
CA ALA A 5 48.88 0.22 39.36
C ALA A 5 48.42 0.56 40.78
N GLY A 6 47.23 0.06 41.16
CA GLY A 6 46.75 0.11 42.53
C GLY A 6 47.59 -0.81 43.40
N ARG A 7 48.38 -0.22 44.30
CA ARG A 7 49.17 -0.93 45.31
C ARG A 7 48.25 -1.77 46.21
N PRO A 8 48.57 -3.05 46.49
CA PRO A 8 47.85 -3.81 47.50
C PRO A 8 48.20 -3.28 48.88
N ASN A 9 47.16 -2.99 49.67
CA ASN A 9 47.28 -2.53 51.04
C ASN A 9 47.75 -3.70 51.92
N ARG A 10 48.97 -3.61 52.43
CA ARG A 10 49.60 -4.61 53.31
C ARG A 10 49.04 -4.39 54.72
N ALA A 11 47.93 -5.04 55.04
CA ALA A 11 47.48 -5.18 56.41
C ALA A 11 48.38 -6.23 57.09
N ASP A 12 49.34 -5.77 57.88
CA ASP A 12 50.08 -6.56 58.86
C ASP A 12 49.13 -6.97 60.00
N GLY A 13 48.21 -7.88 59.69
CA GLY A 13 47.50 -8.66 60.67
C GLY A 13 48.33 -9.90 60.93
N ARG A 14 49.21 -9.84 61.95
CA ARG A 14 49.87 -10.99 62.54
C ARG A 14 48.76 -11.93 63.05
N ILE A 15 48.26 -12.82 62.19
CA ILE A 15 47.37 -13.90 62.60
C ILE A 15 48.26 -14.81 63.43
N SER A 16 48.21 -14.58 64.75
CA SER A 16 48.63 -15.55 65.75
C SER A 16 47.73 -16.77 65.56
N GLY A 17 48.12 -17.62 64.61
CA GLY A 17 47.59 -18.95 64.42
C GLY A 17 48.04 -19.76 65.62
N GLY A 18 47.40 -19.52 66.76
CA GLY A 18 47.27 -20.53 67.78
C GLY A 18 46.66 -21.72 67.07
N MET A 19 47.52 -22.68 66.73
CA MET A 19 47.16 -24.08 66.56
C MET A 19 46.66 -24.53 67.94
N GLY A 20 45.54 -23.95 68.37
CA GLY A 20 44.72 -24.47 69.43
C GLY A 20 44.39 -25.85 68.92
N MET A 21 45.05 -26.83 69.53
CA MET A 21 44.72 -28.23 69.43
C MET A 21 43.25 -28.31 69.11
N LEU A 22 42.93 -28.81 67.91
CA LEU A 22 41.64 -29.43 67.67
C LEU A 22 41.61 -30.57 68.68
N THR A 23 41.26 -30.24 69.92
CA THR A 23 40.83 -31.16 70.93
C THR A 23 39.80 -31.98 70.22
N GLN A 24 40.03 -33.29 70.19
CA GLN A 24 39.10 -34.24 69.63
C GLN A 24 37.85 -34.15 70.50
N ALA A 25 37.00 -33.17 70.21
CA ALA A 25 35.69 -33.05 70.80
C ALA A 25 34.97 -34.29 70.31
N LYS A 26 34.83 -35.29 71.19
CA LYS A 26 34.01 -36.47 70.95
C LYS A 26 32.58 -35.96 70.80
N VAL A 27 32.23 -35.58 69.57
CA VAL A 27 30.87 -35.18 69.23
C VAL A 27 30.00 -36.37 69.58
N PRO A 28 28.99 -36.20 70.46
CA PRO A 28 28.15 -37.31 70.85
C PRO A 28 27.50 -37.90 69.60
N LEU A 29 27.47 -39.23 69.46
CA LEU A 29 26.84 -39.91 68.32
C LEU A 29 25.39 -39.41 68.09
N ARG A 30 24.71 -39.00 69.16
CA ARG A 30 23.37 -38.39 69.13
C ARG A 30 23.31 -37.06 68.36
N VAL A 31 24.36 -36.23 68.46
CA VAL A 31 24.46 -34.95 67.74
C VAL A 31 24.71 -35.20 66.26
N VAL A 32 25.59 -36.15 65.92
CA VAL A 32 25.81 -36.56 64.52
C VAL A 32 24.53 -37.12 63.90
N ALA A 33 23.83 -38.01 64.62
CA ALA A 33 22.56 -38.57 64.18
C ALA A 33 21.48 -37.50 63.97
N ALA A 34 21.38 -36.51 64.87
CA ALA A 34 20.43 -35.40 64.74
C ALA A 34 20.73 -34.52 63.51
N VAL A 35 22.02 -34.23 63.23
CA VAL A 35 22.41 -33.44 62.05
C VAL A 35 22.15 -34.20 60.76
N VAL A 36 22.44 -35.50 60.71
CA VAL A 36 22.15 -36.33 59.53
C VAL A 36 20.65 -36.39 59.26
N LEU A 37 19.83 -36.56 60.32
CA LEU A 37 18.37 -36.52 60.20
C LEU A 37 17.87 -35.16 59.70
N ALA A 38 18.37 -34.07 60.27
CA ALA A 38 18.00 -32.72 59.85
C ALA A 38 18.39 -32.45 58.38
N GLY A 39 19.59 -32.87 57.96
CA GLY A 39 20.04 -32.77 56.56
C GLY A 39 19.21 -33.62 55.60
N GLY A 40 18.81 -34.83 56.02
CA GLY A 40 17.91 -35.71 55.27
C GLY A 40 16.53 -35.08 55.06
N ILE A 41 15.94 -34.52 56.12
CA ILE A 41 14.64 -33.84 56.05
C ILE A 41 14.73 -32.60 55.15
N PHE A 42 15.80 -31.81 55.28
CA PHE A 42 15.99 -30.61 54.47
C PHE A 42 16.15 -30.93 52.98
N SER A 43 16.98 -31.91 52.63
CA SER A 43 17.18 -32.34 51.25
C SER A 43 15.91 -32.92 50.62
N ALA A 44 15.16 -33.75 51.37
CA ALA A 44 13.86 -34.26 50.92
C ALA A 44 12.85 -33.13 50.68
N GLY A 45 12.77 -32.15 51.61
CA GLY A 45 11.93 -30.97 51.45
C GLY A 45 12.32 -30.10 50.24
N TRP A 46 13.62 -29.95 49.98
CA TRP A 46 14.13 -29.22 48.83
C TRP A 46 13.75 -29.87 47.49
N VAL A 47 13.90 -31.19 47.36
CA VAL A 47 13.51 -31.93 46.14
C VAL A 47 11.99 -31.87 45.93
N ALA A 48 11.21 -32.08 46.98
CA ALA A 48 9.75 -32.00 46.91
C ALA A 48 9.26 -30.59 46.50
N ASN A 49 9.87 -29.53 47.06
CA ASN A 49 9.56 -28.16 46.67
C ASN A 49 10.00 -27.88 45.22
N GLY A 50 11.14 -28.43 44.78
CA GLY A 50 11.62 -28.35 43.40
C GLY A 50 10.65 -28.98 42.40
N TRP A 51 10.09 -30.16 42.70
CA TRP A 51 9.05 -30.78 41.86
C TRP A 51 7.80 -29.92 41.76
N ARG A 52 7.35 -29.35 42.89
CA ARG A 52 6.20 -28.43 42.90
C ARG A 52 6.45 -27.19 42.05
N LEU A 53 7.64 -26.59 42.18
CA LEU A 53 8.00 -25.38 41.43
C LEU A 53 8.19 -25.66 39.94
N GLY A 54 8.77 -26.82 39.58
CA GLY A 54 8.91 -27.27 38.21
C GLY A 54 7.56 -27.47 37.51
N GLY A 55 6.59 -28.09 38.19
CA GLY A 55 5.22 -28.24 37.68
C GLY A 55 4.53 -26.89 37.40
N GLN A 56 4.69 -25.91 38.30
CA GLN A 56 4.16 -24.55 38.09
C GLN A 56 4.85 -23.83 36.92
N LEU A 57 6.17 -24.00 36.76
CA LEU A 57 6.92 -23.44 35.64
C LEU A 57 6.42 -23.97 34.29
N GLN A 58 6.18 -25.28 34.20
CA GLN A 58 5.68 -25.92 32.98
C GLN A 58 4.27 -25.42 32.63
N GLN A 59 3.38 -25.28 33.62
CA GLN A 59 2.04 -24.71 33.40
C GLN A 59 2.11 -23.26 32.93
N LEU A 60 2.98 -22.43 33.53
CA LEU A 60 3.19 -21.05 33.09
C LEU A 60 3.77 -20.95 31.68
N GLN A 61 4.71 -21.83 31.33
CA GLN A 61 5.27 -21.88 29.98
C GLN A 61 4.23 -22.33 28.95
N ALA A 62 3.43 -23.35 29.25
CA ALA A 62 2.35 -23.81 28.40
C ALA A 62 1.26 -22.74 28.22
N ALA A 63 0.88 -22.04 29.29
CA ALA A 63 -0.07 -20.94 29.24
C ALA A 63 0.47 -19.80 28.35
N LYS A 64 1.73 -19.39 28.53
CA LYS A 64 2.39 -18.37 27.68
C LYS A 64 2.53 -18.82 26.23
N ALA A 65 2.82 -20.09 25.97
CA ALA A 65 2.91 -20.63 24.62
C ALA A 65 1.55 -20.53 23.91
N LYS A 66 0.47 -20.96 24.58
CA LYS A 66 -0.90 -20.86 24.06
C LYS A 66 -1.31 -19.41 23.81
N GLU A 67 -0.94 -18.49 24.70
CA GLU A 67 -1.21 -17.06 24.52
C GLU A 67 -0.44 -16.49 23.32
N ARG A 68 0.84 -16.83 23.14
CA ARG A 68 1.64 -16.41 21.98
C ARG A 68 1.11 -16.97 20.67
N GLU A 69 0.68 -18.23 20.66
CA GLU A 69 0.03 -18.85 19.49
C GLU A 69 -1.28 -18.14 19.15
N GLY A 70 -2.11 -17.82 20.16
CA GLY A 70 -3.33 -17.04 19.98
C GLY A 70 -3.05 -15.64 19.43
N GLN A 71 -2.04 -14.94 19.96
CA GLN A 71 -1.63 -13.64 19.45
C GLN A 71 -1.08 -13.71 18.02
N ALA A 72 -0.24 -14.71 17.71
CA ALA A 72 0.28 -14.92 16.38
C ALA A 72 -0.83 -15.23 15.36
N GLY A 73 -1.80 -16.07 15.74
CA GLY A 73 -2.97 -16.37 14.91
C GLY A 73 -3.87 -15.14 14.69
N ALA A 74 -4.11 -14.35 15.73
CA ALA A 74 -4.88 -13.11 15.63
C ALA A 74 -4.18 -12.07 14.72
N LEU A 75 -2.86 -11.92 14.85
CA LEU A 75 -2.06 -11.05 13.99
C LEU A 75 -2.06 -11.53 12.53
N ALA A 76 -1.92 -12.84 12.30
CA ALA A 76 -1.98 -13.42 10.97
C ALA A 76 -3.35 -13.16 10.31
N ALA A 77 -4.43 -13.49 11.00
CA ALA A 77 -5.80 -13.27 10.52
C ALA A 77 -6.09 -11.78 10.25
N ALA A 78 -5.65 -10.88 11.14
CA ALA A 78 -5.80 -9.44 10.93
C ALA A 78 -5.01 -8.96 9.70
N SER A 79 -3.80 -9.48 9.48
CA SER A 79 -2.98 -9.14 8.32
C SER A 79 -3.56 -9.67 7.00
N GLU A 80 -4.16 -10.86 7.02
CA GLU A 80 -4.83 -11.45 5.85
C GLU A 80 -6.10 -10.67 5.51
N ALA A 81 -6.91 -10.32 6.51
CA ALA A 81 -8.08 -9.48 6.32
C ALA A 81 -7.73 -8.10 5.74
N ALA A 82 -6.65 -7.48 6.23
CA ALA A 82 -6.15 -6.21 5.69
C ALA A 82 -5.71 -6.34 4.22
N ARG A 83 -4.93 -7.38 3.89
CA ARG A 83 -4.49 -7.65 2.50
C ARG A 83 -5.66 -7.94 1.57
N ALA A 84 -6.66 -8.69 2.03
CA ALA A 84 -7.86 -8.99 1.25
C ALA A 84 -8.63 -7.71 0.90
N GLU A 85 -8.75 -6.79 1.85
CA GLU A 85 -9.39 -5.49 1.63
C GLU A 85 -8.59 -4.60 0.68
N GLU A 86 -7.26 -4.55 0.83
CA GLU A 86 -6.38 -3.84 -0.12
C GLU A 86 -6.50 -4.40 -1.54
N GLN A 87 -6.52 -5.73 -1.68
CA GLN A 87 -6.69 -6.39 -2.97
C GLN A 87 -8.06 -6.07 -3.58
N ARG A 88 -9.13 -6.09 -2.79
CA ARG A 88 -10.49 -5.72 -3.24
C ARG A 88 -10.51 -4.30 -3.80
N ARG A 89 -10.06 -3.31 -3.01
CA ARG A 89 -10.01 -1.90 -3.44
C ARG A 89 -9.15 -1.69 -4.68
N THR A 90 -7.99 -2.35 -4.72
CA THR A 90 -7.09 -2.25 -5.86
C THR A 90 -7.70 -2.86 -7.12
N ALA A 91 -8.41 -3.98 -7.01
CA ALA A 91 -9.08 -4.63 -8.13
C ALA A 91 -10.19 -3.74 -8.69
N GLU A 92 -11.01 -3.14 -7.84
CA GLU A 92 -12.07 -2.20 -8.25
C GLU A 92 -11.50 -0.96 -8.95
N GLN A 93 -10.47 -0.33 -8.37
CA GLN A 93 -9.80 0.82 -8.97
C GLN A 93 -9.18 0.48 -10.34
N ARG A 94 -8.52 -0.68 -10.46
CA ARG A 94 -8.01 -1.16 -11.75
C ARG A 94 -9.13 -1.39 -12.76
N GLY A 95 -10.26 -1.95 -12.32
CA GLY A 95 -11.45 -2.12 -13.15
C GLY A 95 -11.95 -0.80 -13.72
N ILE A 96 -12.06 0.23 -12.86
CA ILE A 96 -12.49 1.57 -13.25
C ILE A 96 -11.49 2.23 -14.20
N ALA A 97 -10.19 2.14 -13.91
CA ALA A 97 -9.14 2.67 -14.77
C ALA A 97 -9.14 2.01 -16.16
N ASN A 98 -9.31 0.68 -16.21
CA ASN A 98 -9.39 -0.06 -17.47
C ASN A 98 -10.63 0.31 -18.28
N ALA A 99 -11.79 0.43 -17.61
CA ALA A 99 -13.02 0.87 -18.27
C ALA A 99 -12.88 2.29 -18.84
N ALA A 100 -12.32 3.22 -18.06
CA ALA A 100 -12.07 4.59 -18.52
C ALA A 100 -11.08 4.65 -19.68
N ALA A 101 -10.01 3.84 -19.65
CA ALA A 101 -9.07 3.73 -20.76
C ALA A 101 -9.76 3.24 -22.04
N LYS A 102 -10.63 2.22 -21.94
CA LYS A 102 -11.40 1.71 -23.07
C LYS A 102 -12.38 2.76 -23.62
N GLU A 103 -13.12 3.45 -22.75
CA GLU A 103 -14.04 4.52 -23.16
C GLU A 103 -13.29 5.67 -23.85
N ARG A 104 -12.11 6.07 -23.34
CA ARG A 104 -11.24 7.06 -23.98
C ARG A 104 -10.79 6.60 -25.37
N ASP A 105 -10.32 5.37 -25.49
CA ASP A 105 -9.80 4.86 -26.77
C ASP A 105 -10.92 4.77 -27.83
N GLN A 106 -12.16 4.46 -27.41
CA GLN A 106 -13.34 4.54 -28.25
C GLN A 106 -13.65 5.98 -28.68
N ALA A 107 -13.68 6.94 -27.75
CA ALA A 107 -13.92 8.35 -28.09
C ALA A 107 -12.86 8.90 -29.06
N LEU A 108 -11.59 8.50 -28.91
CA LEU A 108 -10.53 8.86 -29.86
C LEU A 108 -10.73 8.23 -31.24
N ALA A 109 -11.23 6.99 -31.31
CA ALA A 109 -11.56 6.36 -32.58
C ALA A 109 -12.73 7.06 -33.28
N ASP A 110 -13.77 7.41 -32.51
CA ASP A 110 -14.95 8.12 -33.00
C ASP A 110 -14.58 9.53 -33.49
N ALA A 111 -13.74 10.26 -32.75
CA ALA A 111 -13.21 11.56 -33.16
C ALA A 111 -12.43 11.49 -34.48
N ARG A 112 -11.59 10.46 -34.67
CA ARG A 112 -10.88 10.22 -35.93
C ARG A 112 -11.83 9.91 -37.08
N ALA A 113 -12.84 9.07 -36.84
CA ALA A 113 -13.85 8.74 -37.85
C ALA A 113 -14.65 9.99 -38.25
N ALA A 114 -15.08 10.80 -37.29
CA ALA A 114 -15.76 12.08 -37.54
C ALA A 114 -14.86 13.04 -38.34
N GLY A 115 -13.58 13.15 -37.98
CA GLY A 115 -12.60 13.96 -38.72
C GLY A 115 -12.43 13.52 -40.18
N ALA A 116 -12.40 12.21 -40.44
CA ALA A 116 -12.33 11.68 -41.80
C ALA A 116 -13.60 11.98 -42.62
N VAL A 117 -14.78 11.87 -42.00
CA VAL A 117 -16.06 12.24 -42.64
C VAL A 117 -16.11 13.74 -42.93
N ALA A 118 -15.69 14.58 -41.98
CA ALA A 118 -15.64 16.03 -42.16
C ALA A 118 -14.73 16.42 -43.35
N GLU A 119 -13.56 15.78 -43.48
CA GLU A 119 -12.66 16.04 -44.60
C GLU A 119 -13.27 15.63 -45.94
N GLN A 120 -13.92 14.46 -46.00
CA GLN A 120 -14.65 14.05 -47.21
C GLN A 120 -15.75 15.05 -47.57
N LEU A 121 -16.50 15.55 -46.59
CA LEU A 121 -17.53 16.58 -46.80
C LEU A 121 -16.93 17.88 -47.33
N ARG A 122 -15.78 18.34 -46.82
CA ARG A 122 -15.07 19.53 -47.33
C ARG A 122 -14.69 19.37 -48.80
N VAL A 123 -14.12 18.22 -49.17
CA VAL A 123 -13.76 17.92 -50.57
C VAL A 123 -15.00 17.92 -51.47
N ARG A 124 -16.11 17.31 -51.03
CA ARG A 124 -17.37 17.28 -51.81
C ARG A 124 -17.99 18.68 -51.93
N ALA A 125 -17.98 19.47 -50.86
CA ALA A 125 -18.48 20.85 -50.88
C ALA A 125 -17.66 21.72 -51.84
N ALA A 126 -16.33 21.60 -51.83
CA ALA A 126 -15.45 22.30 -52.76
C ALA A 126 -15.71 21.91 -54.23
N GLN A 127 -15.93 20.62 -54.51
CA GLN A 127 -16.31 20.14 -55.85
C GLN A 127 -17.65 20.73 -56.31
N LEU A 128 -18.67 20.73 -55.43
CA LEU A 128 -19.97 21.34 -55.74
C LEU A 128 -19.86 22.85 -55.99
N ALA A 129 -19.09 23.56 -55.17
CA ALA A 129 -18.86 24.99 -55.33
C ALA A 129 -18.18 25.30 -56.68
N ALA A 130 -17.16 24.53 -57.06
CA ALA A 130 -16.51 24.66 -58.36
C ALA A 130 -17.46 24.36 -59.54
N ALA A 131 -18.29 23.32 -59.43
CA ALA A 131 -19.28 22.99 -60.45
C ALA A 131 -20.36 24.09 -60.60
N ALA A 132 -20.84 24.64 -59.49
CA ALA A 132 -21.81 25.73 -59.48
C ALA A 132 -21.23 26.99 -60.15
N ARG A 133 -19.96 27.31 -59.92
CA ARG A 133 -19.26 28.39 -60.63
C ARG A 133 -19.22 28.14 -62.14
N ALA A 134 -18.81 26.94 -62.57
CA ALA A 134 -18.73 26.62 -63.99
C ALA A 134 -20.09 26.74 -64.70
N ALA A 135 -21.19 26.35 -64.02
CA ALA A 135 -22.55 26.54 -64.52
C ALA A 135 -23.01 28.01 -64.50
N GLY A 136 -22.58 28.83 -63.53
CA GLY A 136 -22.89 30.26 -63.48
C GLY A 136 -22.19 31.07 -64.57
N HIS A 137 -20.97 30.69 -64.98
CA HIS A 137 -20.22 31.37 -66.05
C HIS A 137 -20.82 31.16 -67.46
N SER A 138 -21.81 30.28 -67.61
CA SER A 138 -22.55 30.11 -68.88
C SER A 138 -23.79 31.02 -68.98
N ALA A 139 -24.14 31.78 -67.93
CA ALA A 139 -25.22 32.76 -67.94
C ALA A 139 -24.73 34.14 -67.46
N ALA A 140 -24.61 35.08 -68.40
CA ALA A 140 -24.36 36.52 -68.22
C ALA A 140 -22.93 36.96 -67.82
N ALA A 141 -22.24 37.53 -68.81
CA ALA A 141 -21.22 38.56 -68.59
C ALA A 141 -21.93 39.88 -68.26
N GLY A 142 -21.72 40.43 -67.05
CA GLY A 142 -22.19 41.77 -66.71
C GLY A 142 -22.27 42.04 -65.22
N GLY A 143 -21.17 42.54 -64.63
CA GLY A 143 -21.14 43.06 -63.27
C GLY A 143 -19.79 42.82 -62.60
N GLY A 144 -19.09 43.92 -62.26
CA GLY A 144 -17.69 43.93 -61.80
C GLY A 144 -17.35 42.90 -60.71
N ALA A 145 -16.09 42.44 -60.74
CA ALA A 145 -15.53 41.46 -59.83
C ALA A 145 -15.75 41.89 -58.36
N ALA A 146 -16.77 41.30 -57.73
CA ALA A 146 -16.92 41.35 -56.30
C ALA A 146 -15.69 40.68 -55.68
N THR A 147 -15.05 41.37 -54.74
CA THR A 147 -13.93 40.88 -53.95
C THR A 147 -14.38 39.70 -53.09
N GLY A 148 -14.33 38.48 -53.65
CA GLY A 148 -14.65 37.21 -52.99
C GLY A 148 -16.03 36.66 -53.34
N ASP A 149 -16.09 35.40 -53.80
CA ASP A 149 -17.34 34.67 -54.04
C ASP A 149 -18.04 34.37 -52.68
N PRO A 150 -19.31 34.75 -52.47
CA PRO A 150 -20.08 34.43 -51.26
C PRO A 150 -20.06 32.95 -50.88
N LEU A 151 -19.95 32.06 -51.87
CA LEU A 151 -19.90 30.62 -51.65
C LEU A 151 -18.58 30.18 -50.99
N ASP A 152 -17.45 30.84 -51.31
CA ASP A 152 -16.16 30.57 -50.68
C ASP A 152 -16.19 30.96 -49.19
N VAL A 153 -16.77 32.13 -48.87
CA VAL A 153 -16.90 32.60 -47.49
C VAL A 153 -17.73 31.63 -46.65
N LEU A 154 -18.85 31.13 -47.19
CA LEU A 154 -19.68 30.14 -46.50
C LEU A 154 -18.91 28.82 -46.25
N THR A 155 -18.18 28.33 -47.25
CA THR A 155 -17.38 27.10 -47.09
C THR A 155 -16.23 27.25 -46.08
N ASP A 156 -15.58 28.41 -46.05
CA ASP A 156 -14.53 28.72 -45.07
C ASP A 156 -15.09 28.81 -43.64
N VAL A 157 -16.20 29.52 -43.44
CA VAL A 157 -16.84 29.65 -42.13
C VAL A 157 -17.32 28.29 -41.62
N LEU A 158 -17.97 27.49 -42.47
CA LEU A 158 -18.38 26.13 -42.12
C LEU A 158 -17.16 25.24 -41.79
N GLY A 159 -16.09 25.34 -42.57
CA GLY A 159 -14.85 24.59 -42.32
C GLY A 159 -14.23 24.92 -40.98
N ARG A 160 -14.14 26.21 -40.62
CA ARG A 160 -13.62 26.69 -39.33
C ARG A 160 -14.54 26.35 -38.16
N ALA A 161 -15.86 26.47 -38.34
CA ALA A 161 -16.84 26.14 -37.31
C ALA A 161 -16.81 24.64 -36.97
N ASP A 162 -16.79 23.78 -38.00
CA ASP A 162 -16.70 22.33 -37.83
C ASP A 162 -15.37 21.91 -37.16
N ALA A 163 -14.25 22.51 -37.56
CA ALA A 163 -12.96 22.25 -36.92
C ALA A 163 -12.98 22.59 -35.42
N ARG A 164 -13.55 23.75 -35.05
CA ARG A 164 -13.70 24.14 -33.64
C ARG A 164 -14.69 23.26 -32.89
N ALA A 165 -15.77 22.83 -33.52
CA ALA A 165 -16.71 21.88 -32.93
C ALA A 165 -16.02 20.54 -32.62
N GLY A 166 -15.15 20.06 -33.52
CA GLY A 166 -14.35 18.85 -33.31
C GLY A 166 -13.40 18.97 -32.12
N GLU A 167 -12.66 20.07 -32.01
CA GLU A 167 -11.76 20.31 -30.86
C GLU A 167 -12.53 20.35 -29.52
N LEU A 168 -13.70 20.99 -29.52
CA LEU A 168 -14.57 21.05 -28.33
C LEU A 168 -15.14 19.68 -27.97
N ALA A 169 -15.56 18.89 -28.96
CA ALA A 169 -16.04 17.53 -28.74
C ALA A 169 -14.94 16.64 -28.13
N GLU A 170 -13.72 16.67 -28.66
CA GLU A 170 -12.59 15.90 -28.12
C GLU A 170 -12.25 16.31 -26.68
N TYR A 171 -12.31 17.61 -26.38
CA TYR A 171 -12.14 18.09 -25.00
C TYR A 171 -13.26 17.59 -24.10
N ALA A 172 -14.52 17.71 -24.53
CA ALA A 172 -15.69 17.31 -23.76
C ALA A 172 -15.70 15.80 -23.46
N ASP A 173 -15.35 14.96 -24.44
CA ASP A 173 -15.27 13.52 -24.27
C ASP A 173 -14.19 13.13 -23.27
N ARG A 174 -13.00 13.74 -23.36
CA ARG A 174 -11.92 13.53 -22.38
C ARG A 174 -12.33 13.95 -20.97
N ALA A 175 -12.94 15.13 -20.84
CA ALA A 175 -13.42 15.63 -19.56
C ALA A 175 -14.50 14.71 -18.97
N ARG A 176 -15.44 14.25 -19.80
CA ARG A 176 -16.51 13.34 -19.40
C ARG A 176 -15.97 11.99 -18.93
N VAL A 177 -15.08 11.36 -19.70
CA VAL A 177 -14.49 10.06 -19.32
C VAL A 177 -13.69 10.19 -18.02
N ALA A 178 -12.91 11.25 -17.86
CA ALA A 178 -12.16 11.51 -16.63
C ALA A 178 -13.10 11.77 -15.43
N GLY A 179 -14.16 12.54 -15.62
CA GLY A 179 -15.18 12.82 -14.59
C GLY A 179 -15.88 11.56 -14.12
N LEU A 180 -16.37 10.74 -15.05
CA LEU A 180 -17.03 9.46 -14.73
C LEU A 180 -16.08 8.49 -14.03
N ALA A 181 -14.81 8.45 -14.42
CA ALA A 181 -13.81 7.64 -13.73
C ALA A 181 -13.57 8.11 -12.29
N CYS A 182 -13.57 9.41 -12.06
CA CYS A 182 -13.46 10.01 -10.73
C CYS A 182 -14.66 9.65 -9.84
N GLU A 183 -15.88 9.85 -10.34
CA GLU A 183 -17.12 9.52 -9.62
C GLU A 183 -17.17 8.02 -9.27
N ARG A 184 -16.96 7.13 -10.25
CA ARG A 184 -16.93 5.68 -10.01
C ARG A 184 -15.86 5.28 -9.00
N SER A 185 -14.69 5.92 -9.02
CA SER A 185 -13.61 5.66 -8.05
C SER A 185 -13.98 6.11 -6.65
N TYR A 186 -14.67 7.25 -6.54
CA TYR A 186 -15.17 7.75 -5.27
C TYR A 186 -16.24 6.82 -4.68
N ASP A 187 -17.19 6.35 -5.50
CA ASP A 187 -18.25 5.44 -5.08
C ASP A 187 -17.69 4.08 -4.63
N ALA A 188 -16.70 3.54 -5.35
CA ALA A 188 -16.00 2.31 -4.96
C ALA A 188 -15.30 2.43 -3.59
N LEU A 189 -14.80 3.62 -3.26
CA LEU A 189 -14.20 3.90 -1.95
C LEU A 189 -15.24 4.18 -0.85
N ASN A 190 -16.49 4.51 -1.20
CA ASN A 190 -17.56 4.87 -0.28
C ASN A 190 -18.87 4.08 -0.52
N PRO A 191 -18.87 2.74 -0.42
CA PRO A 191 -20.01 1.89 -0.79
C PRO A 191 -21.23 1.97 0.15
N ALA A 192 -21.16 2.77 1.22
CA ALA A 192 -22.21 2.89 2.24
C ALA A 192 -23.13 4.12 2.06
N ARG A 193 -23.01 4.83 0.93
CA ARG A 193 -24.00 5.82 0.48
C ARG A 193 -24.95 5.15 -0.51
#